data_AF-A0A7V4IY15-F1
#
_entry.id   AF-A0A7V4IY15-F1
#
_cell.length_a   1.000
_cell.length_b   1.000
_cell.length_c   1.000
_cell.angle_alpha   90.00
_cell.angle_beta   90.00
_cell.angle_gamma   90.00
#
_symmetry.space_group_name_H-M   'P 1'
#
loop_
_entity.id
_entity.type
_entity.pdbx_description
1 polymer ?
#
loop_
_entity_poly.entity_id
_entity_poly.type
_entity_poly.pdbx_seq_one_letter_code
_entity_poly.pdbx_strand_id
1 'polypeptide(L)'
;MVPNRRAFLALLLIVASQALRVGAAAQRQAAPGVTLEQRVKATDAGPVVVHALRVDLREAGVRVVSALGRDVVLTNEPAKGRETVGDLAARRGAFAGINTDFFPYTGDPLGFAVVDGELVSEPNPRRAAMGIDSAGNVLLGRLTLRGSLSVEGAGTVLAGINRPTAPDELVLLTPTFGAEVGAGSRQLAIRLANVDLPVRIGKTVTAAVAAIEENGKALPIARDECWLVADGAAAAWARDKLRIGAPVSLRFEVAEAEGAPEAWSRVVQAVGGGPWLVRGGQLYIDGMSGGFNETAFVQARHPRTAVGVTAEGRLVLVVVDGRQPFSQG
;
A
#
# COMPACT_ATOMS: atom_id res chain seq x y z
N MET A 1 19.99 -34.72 18.96
CA MET A 1 19.66 -33.59 19.87
C MET A 1 19.10 -32.49 18.98
N VAL A 2 17.77 -32.43 18.84
CA VAL A 2 17.06 -31.59 17.85
C VAL A 2 16.33 -30.49 18.61
N PRO A 3 16.48 -29.19 18.28
CA PRO A 3 15.85 -28.13 19.04
C PRO A 3 14.36 -28.00 18.71
N ASN A 4 13.59 -27.86 19.80
CA ASN A 4 12.19 -27.47 19.94
C ASN A 4 11.56 -26.70 18.76
N ARG A 5 10.61 -27.36 18.08
CA ARG A 5 9.56 -26.71 17.29
C ARG A 5 8.61 -26.00 18.25
N ARG A 6 8.69 -24.67 18.35
CA ARG A 6 7.63 -23.86 18.95
C ARG A 6 6.39 -23.98 18.05
N ALA A 7 5.30 -24.48 18.62
CA ALA A 7 4.02 -24.60 17.95
C ALA A 7 3.54 -23.23 17.47
N PHE A 8 3.44 -23.05 16.15
CA PHE A 8 2.65 -21.99 15.55
C PHE A 8 1.18 -22.35 15.85
N LEU A 9 0.51 -21.52 16.65
CA LEU A 9 -0.94 -21.60 16.76
C LEU A 9 -1.49 -21.08 15.42
N ALA A 10 -1.71 -21.98 14.47
CA ALA A 10 -2.74 -21.73 13.48
C ALA A 10 -4.02 -21.46 14.28
N LEU A 11 -4.61 -20.28 14.10
CA LEU A 11 -5.91 -19.96 14.67
C LEU A 11 -6.93 -20.86 13.97
N LEU A 12 -6.97 -22.14 14.38
CA LEU A 12 -8.09 -23.01 14.16
C LEU A 12 -9.27 -22.28 14.76
N LEU A 13 -10.19 -21.87 13.88
CA LEU A 13 -11.56 -21.56 14.22
C LEU A 13 -12.06 -22.70 15.10
N ILE A 14 -11.96 -22.54 16.42
CA ILE A 14 -12.88 -23.21 17.32
C ILE A 14 -14.21 -22.55 17.00
N VAL A 15 -14.92 -23.15 16.03
CA VAL A 15 -16.36 -23.11 15.99
C VAL A 15 -16.79 -23.80 17.28
N ALA A 16 -16.75 -23.05 18.38
CA ALA A 16 -17.58 -23.39 19.51
C ALA A 16 -18.99 -23.33 18.93
N SER A 17 -19.64 -24.49 18.92
CA SER A 17 -20.98 -24.77 18.40
C SER A 17 -22.10 -24.03 19.13
N GLN A 18 -21.83 -22.83 19.63
CA GLN A 18 -22.87 -21.84 19.84
C GLN A 18 -23.10 -21.19 18.49
N ALA A 19 -24.14 -21.64 17.80
CA ALA A 19 -24.72 -20.90 16.69
C ALA A 19 -24.88 -19.45 17.17
N LEU A 20 -24.02 -18.55 16.69
CA LEU A 20 -24.15 -17.12 16.92
C LEU A 20 -25.56 -16.77 16.47
N ARG A 21 -26.46 -16.56 17.43
CA ARG A 21 -27.83 -16.17 17.12
C ARG A 21 -27.76 -14.91 16.29
N VAL A 22 -28.56 -14.83 15.24
CA VAL A 22 -28.74 -13.60 14.47
C VAL A 22 -28.96 -12.44 15.45
N GLY A 23 -28.11 -11.41 15.40
CA GLY A 23 -28.14 -10.27 16.32
C GLY A 23 -27.13 -10.33 17.48
N ALA A 24 -26.48 -11.46 17.76
CA ALA A 24 -25.44 -11.59 18.76
C ALA A 24 -24.11 -10.99 18.27
N ALA A 25 -23.49 -10.17 19.12
CA ALA A 25 -22.09 -9.76 18.99
C ALA A 25 -21.30 -10.47 20.08
N ALA A 26 -20.23 -11.17 19.69
CA ALA A 26 -19.24 -11.70 20.61
C ALA A 26 -18.04 -10.76 20.63
N GLN A 27 -17.65 -10.31 21.81
CA GLN A 27 -16.44 -9.51 21.99
C GLN A 27 -15.49 -10.25 22.93
N ARG A 28 -14.20 -10.23 22.60
CA ARG A 28 -13.14 -10.73 23.48
C ARG A 28 -11.91 -9.86 23.39
N GLN A 29 -11.23 -9.68 24.51
CA GLN A 29 -9.88 -9.13 24.50
C GLN A 29 -8.95 -10.16 23.86
N ALA A 30 -8.36 -9.79 22.72
CA ALA A 30 -7.49 -10.67 21.95
C ALA A 30 -6.03 -10.55 22.42
N ALA A 31 -5.64 -9.34 22.85
CA ALA A 31 -4.38 -9.01 23.51
C ALA A 31 -4.57 -7.69 24.31
N PRO A 32 -3.62 -7.27 25.17
CA PRO A 32 -3.60 -5.89 25.68
C PRO A 32 -3.75 -4.88 24.53
N GLY A 33 -4.65 -3.90 24.68
CA GLY A 33 -4.93 -2.90 23.63
C GLY A 33 -5.63 -3.41 22.37
N VAL A 34 -5.94 -4.71 22.25
CA VAL A 34 -6.58 -5.30 21.05
C VAL A 34 -7.85 -6.08 21.42
N THR A 35 -8.99 -5.63 20.90
CA THR A 35 -10.29 -6.31 21.09
C THR A 35 -10.80 -6.84 19.77
N LEU A 36 -11.18 -8.13 19.75
CA LEU A 36 -11.89 -8.74 18.64
C LEU A 36 -13.39 -8.69 18.90
N GLU A 37 -14.14 -8.17 17.94
CA GLU A 37 -15.60 -8.27 17.84
C GLU A 37 -15.98 -9.13 16.65
N GLN A 38 -16.92 -10.05 16.84
CA GLN A 38 -17.55 -10.82 15.79
C GLN A 38 -19.06 -10.67 15.88
N ARG A 39 -19.72 -10.42 14.76
CA ARG A 39 -21.16 -10.16 14.72
C ARG A 39 -21.80 -10.81 13.51
N VAL A 40 -22.99 -11.39 13.73
CA VAL A 40 -23.86 -11.84 12.66
C VAL A 40 -25.08 -10.92 12.60
N LYS A 41 -25.25 -10.22 11.48
CA LYS A 41 -26.38 -9.33 11.22
C LYS A 41 -27.29 -9.94 10.18
N ALA A 42 -28.58 -10.08 10.47
CA ALA A 42 -29.56 -10.37 9.42
C ALA A 42 -29.85 -9.12 8.58
N THR A 43 -29.98 -9.33 7.28
CA THR A 43 -30.44 -8.34 6.30
C THR A 43 -31.49 -8.98 5.41
N ASP A 44 -32.22 -8.18 4.65
CA ASP A 44 -33.23 -8.69 3.70
C ASP A 44 -32.63 -9.62 2.64
N ALA A 45 -31.33 -9.47 2.35
CA ALA A 45 -30.62 -10.32 1.40
C ALA A 45 -30.07 -11.61 2.02
N GLY A 46 -30.12 -11.75 3.36
CA GLY A 46 -29.52 -12.85 4.12
C GLY A 46 -28.55 -12.37 5.21
N PRO A 47 -27.88 -13.30 5.91
CA PRO A 47 -26.94 -12.96 6.97
C PRO A 47 -25.68 -12.27 6.45
N VAL A 48 -25.07 -11.46 7.29
CA VAL A 48 -23.76 -10.83 7.10
C VAL A 48 -22.91 -11.08 8.34
N VAL A 49 -21.73 -11.67 8.15
CA VAL A 49 -20.74 -11.93 9.20
C VAL A 49 -19.67 -10.84 9.15
N VAL A 50 -19.49 -10.16 10.27
CA VAL A 50 -18.55 -9.05 10.44
C VAL A 50 -17.55 -9.41 11.52
N HIS A 51 -16.27 -9.22 11.22
CA HIS A 51 -15.17 -9.31 12.17
C HIS A 51 -14.54 -7.93 12.29
N ALA A 52 -14.29 -7.45 13.50
CA ALA A 52 -13.64 -6.17 13.73
C ALA A 52 -12.57 -6.28 14.81
N LEU A 53 -11.37 -5.77 14.53
CA LEU A 53 -10.35 -5.52 15.53
C LEU A 53 -10.38 -4.04 15.89
N ARG A 54 -10.56 -3.74 17.19
CA ARG A 54 -10.31 -2.43 17.76
C ARG A 54 -8.92 -2.44 18.38
N VAL A 55 -8.08 -1.49 17.95
CA VAL A 55 -6.66 -1.42 18.29
C VAL A 55 -6.37 -0.07 18.93
N ASP A 56 -5.85 -0.10 20.16
CA ASP A 56 -5.38 1.09 20.87
C ASP A 56 -3.87 1.24 20.67
N LEU A 57 -3.46 2.15 19.77
CA LEU A 57 -2.04 2.38 19.47
C LEU A 57 -1.27 3.07 20.60
N ARG A 58 -1.95 3.52 21.66
CA ARG A 58 -1.32 4.07 22.87
C ARG A 58 -0.89 2.97 23.84
N GLU A 59 -1.41 1.76 23.68
CA GLU A 59 -1.03 0.61 24.51
C GLU A 59 0.41 0.21 24.22
N ALA A 60 1.21 0.05 25.27
CA ALA A 60 2.61 -0.33 25.13
C ALA A 60 2.74 -1.70 24.44
N GLY A 61 3.56 -1.75 23.39
CA GLY A 61 3.80 -2.98 22.61
C GLY A 61 2.79 -3.25 21.49
N VAL A 62 1.74 -2.43 21.35
CA VAL A 62 0.85 -2.49 20.18
C VAL A 62 1.43 -1.69 19.03
N ARG A 63 1.67 -2.35 17.89
CA ARG A 63 2.12 -1.72 16.65
C ARG A 63 1.31 -2.24 15.48
N VAL A 64 0.96 -1.34 14.57
CA VAL A 64 0.36 -1.68 13.27
C VAL A 64 1.35 -1.28 12.18
N VAL A 65 1.54 -2.19 11.22
CA VAL A 65 2.44 -1.99 10.07
C VAL A 65 1.72 -2.33 8.79
N SER A 66 2.05 -1.61 7.73
CA SER A 66 1.77 -2.03 6.36
C SER A 66 2.89 -2.98 5.90
N ALA A 67 2.57 -3.86 4.97
CA ALA A 67 3.56 -4.77 4.40
C ALA A 67 3.15 -5.15 2.97
N LEU A 68 4.16 -5.39 2.13
CA LEU A 68 3.97 -5.98 0.81
C LEU A 68 3.96 -7.50 0.91
N GLY A 69 3.18 -8.13 0.03
CA GLY A 69 3.35 -9.56 -0.22
C GLY A 69 4.77 -9.83 -0.69
N ARG A 70 5.42 -10.87 -0.12
CA ARG A 70 6.79 -11.25 -0.47
C ARG A 70 7.86 -10.14 -0.34
N ASP A 71 7.51 -9.01 0.30
CA ASP A 71 8.35 -7.82 0.47
C ASP A 71 8.80 -7.15 -0.84
N VAL A 72 8.02 -7.32 -1.92
CA VAL A 72 8.33 -6.79 -3.25
C VAL A 72 7.04 -6.45 -4.00
N VAL A 73 7.09 -5.47 -4.91
CA VAL A 73 5.91 -5.10 -5.72
C VAL A 73 5.62 -6.15 -6.79
N LEU A 74 6.62 -6.54 -7.59
CA LEU A 74 6.48 -7.49 -8.69
C LEU A 74 7.54 -8.60 -8.65
N THR A 75 7.13 -9.78 -9.12
CA THR A 75 8.02 -10.92 -9.39
C THR A 75 7.62 -11.58 -10.71
N ASN A 76 8.56 -12.27 -11.36
CA ASN A 76 8.25 -13.13 -12.51
C ASN A 76 7.64 -14.49 -12.11
N GLU A 77 7.54 -14.78 -10.80
CA GLU A 77 6.86 -15.98 -10.29
C GLU A 77 5.33 -15.91 -10.52
N PRO A 78 4.62 -17.07 -10.54
CA PRO A 78 3.17 -17.11 -10.76
C PRO A 78 2.35 -16.24 -9.80
N ALA A 79 2.84 -16.07 -8.56
CA ALA A 79 2.20 -15.23 -7.56
C ALA A 79 2.33 -13.73 -7.89
N LYS A 80 3.34 -13.31 -8.66
CA LYS A 80 3.62 -11.92 -9.03
C LYS A 80 3.64 -11.00 -7.80
N GLY A 81 4.52 -11.28 -6.84
CA GLY A 81 4.60 -10.55 -5.57
C GLY A 81 3.43 -10.76 -4.59
N ARG A 82 2.33 -11.40 -5.00
CA ARG A 82 1.18 -11.61 -4.10
C ARG A 82 1.47 -12.66 -3.03
N GLU A 83 0.87 -12.47 -1.88
CA GLU A 83 0.94 -13.36 -0.73
C GLU A 83 -0.43 -13.38 -0.03
N THR A 84 -0.81 -14.52 0.57
CA THR A 84 -2.03 -14.56 1.38
C THR A 84 -1.81 -13.78 2.67
N VAL A 85 -2.86 -13.16 3.22
CA VAL A 85 -2.77 -12.41 4.49
C VAL A 85 -2.25 -13.32 5.63
N GLY A 86 -2.65 -14.59 5.63
CA GLY A 86 -2.20 -15.57 6.63
C GLY A 86 -0.70 -15.87 6.54
N ASP A 87 -0.18 -16.11 5.33
CA ASP A 87 1.25 -16.36 5.12
C ASP A 87 2.08 -15.12 5.47
N LEU A 88 1.63 -13.93 5.05
CA LEU A 88 2.28 -12.66 5.37
C LEU A 88 2.33 -12.44 6.89
N ALA A 89 1.20 -12.63 7.58
CA ALA A 89 1.12 -12.48 9.02
C ALA A 89 2.05 -13.47 9.73
N ALA A 90 2.06 -14.75 9.33
CA ALA A 90 2.95 -15.75 9.89
C ALA A 90 4.42 -15.40 9.66
N ARG A 91 4.80 -15.03 8.43
CA ARG A 91 6.16 -14.66 8.05
C ARG A 91 6.67 -13.43 8.81
N ARG A 92 5.80 -12.46 9.09
CA ARG A 92 6.12 -11.24 9.84
C ARG A 92 5.90 -11.37 11.35
N GLY A 93 5.44 -12.52 11.84
CA GLY A 93 5.13 -12.71 13.26
C GLY A 93 3.99 -11.82 13.77
N ALA A 94 3.08 -11.40 12.89
CA ALA A 94 1.95 -10.55 13.24
C ALA A 94 0.87 -11.34 13.99
N PHE A 95 0.30 -10.72 15.02
CA PHE A 95 -0.81 -11.29 15.78
C PHE A 95 -2.08 -11.46 14.92
N ALA A 96 -2.35 -10.49 14.04
CA ALA A 96 -3.46 -10.49 13.10
C ALA A 96 -3.12 -9.61 11.89
N GLY A 97 -3.86 -9.79 10.79
CA GLY A 97 -3.72 -8.98 9.58
C GLY A 97 -5.01 -8.96 8.77
N ILE A 98 -5.15 -7.95 7.92
CA ILE A 98 -6.23 -7.81 6.94
C ILE A 98 -5.61 -7.49 5.58
N ASN A 99 -6.33 -7.74 4.48
CA ASN A 99 -5.94 -7.19 3.18
C ASN A 99 -6.23 -5.68 3.13
N THR A 100 -5.51 -4.94 2.29
CA THR A 100 -5.67 -3.48 2.18
C THR A 100 -5.93 -3.08 0.72
N ASP A 101 -5.19 -2.11 0.19
CA ASP A 101 -5.36 -1.49 -1.13
C ASP A 101 -5.63 -2.47 -2.28
N PHE A 102 -6.18 -1.92 -3.36
CA PHE A 102 -6.41 -2.63 -4.60
C PHE A 102 -5.09 -2.93 -5.31
N PHE A 103 -5.04 -4.09 -5.94
CA PHE A 103 -3.98 -4.49 -6.86
C PHE A 103 -4.59 -5.33 -8.00
N PRO A 104 -4.09 -5.23 -9.23
CA PRO A 104 -4.44 -6.15 -10.31
C PRO A 104 -3.81 -7.54 -10.06
N TYR A 105 -4.04 -8.51 -10.95
CA TYR A 105 -3.44 -9.84 -10.79
C TYR A 105 -1.90 -9.83 -10.74
N THR A 106 -1.27 -8.76 -11.21
CA THR A 106 0.18 -8.53 -11.12
C THR A 106 0.67 -8.13 -9.73
N GLY A 107 -0.22 -7.81 -8.77
CA GLY A 107 0.14 -7.61 -7.35
C GLY A 107 0.56 -6.19 -6.97
N ASP A 108 0.80 -5.32 -7.94
CA ASP A 108 1.22 -3.94 -7.73
C ASP A 108 0.13 -3.07 -7.07
N PRO A 109 0.45 -2.29 -6.02
CA PRO A 109 -0.53 -1.38 -5.40
C PRO A 109 -1.04 -0.32 -6.38
N LEU A 110 -2.37 -0.12 -6.44
CA LEU A 110 -3.01 0.90 -7.27
C LEU A 110 -3.22 2.26 -6.55
N GLY A 111 -2.66 2.39 -5.36
CA GLY A 111 -2.75 3.56 -4.51
C GLY A 111 -1.59 3.60 -3.51
N PHE A 112 -1.73 4.51 -2.55
CA PHE A 112 -0.63 4.94 -1.71
C PHE A 112 -0.06 3.80 -0.87
N ALA A 113 1.26 3.59 -0.91
CA ALA A 113 1.90 2.63 -0.03
C ALA A 113 3.18 3.22 0.56
N VAL A 114 3.28 3.18 1.89
CA VAL A 114 4.51 3.46 2.64
C VAL A 114 4.74 2.27 3.55
N VAL A 115 5.94 1.69 3.54
CA VAL A 115 6.31 0.54 4.40
C VAL A 115 7.58 0.90 5.14
N ASP A 116 7.54 0.92 6.47
CA ASP A 116 8.68 1.32 7.33
C ASP A 116 9.35 2.66 6.90
N GLY A 117 8.50 3.58 6.42
CA GLY A 117 8.85 4.92 5.96
C GLY A 117 9.48 4.98 4.57
N GLU A 118 9.57 3.87 3.84
CA GLU A 118 9.87 3.84 2.41
C GLU A 118 8.60 4.13 1.61
N LEU A 119 8.66 5.09 0.69
CA LEU A 119 7.61 5.33 -0.30
C LEU A 119 7.66 4.20 -1.34
N VAL A 120 6.67 3.32 -1.29
CA VAL A 120 6.59 2.15 -2.17
C VAL A 120 5.76 2.44 -3.41
N SER A 121 4.60 3.08 -3.27
CA SER A 121 3.68 3.38 -4.37
C SER A 121 3.05 4.76 -4.16
N GLU A 122 2.89 5.52 -5.24
CA GLU A 122 2.27 6.84 -5.19
C GLU A 122 0.76 6.80 -4.89
N PRO A 123 0.20 7.89 -4.31
CA PRO A 123 -1.23 7.99 -4.12
C PRO A 123 -2.01 8.12 -5.43
N ASN A 124 -3.19 7.50 -5.46
CA ASN A 124 -4.22 7.81 -6.44
C ASN A 124 -5.04 9.02 -5.94
N PRO A 125 -5.08 10.14 -6.66
CA PRO A 125 -5.68 11.38 -6.16
C PRO A 125 -7.20 11.32 -5.97
N ARG A 126 -7.87 10.32 -6.55
CA ARG A 126 -9.31 10.11 -6.35
C ARG A 126 -9.62 9.22 -5.15
N ARG A 127 -8.63 8.53 -4.59
CA ARG A 127 -8.85 7.50 -3.57
C ARG A 127 -8.37 7.92 -2.19
N ALA A 128 -9.03 7.38 -1.18
CA ALA A 128 -8.63 7.55 0.20
C ALA A 128 -7.35 6.75 0.51
N ALA A 129 -6.58 7.22 1.47
CA ALA A 129 -5.47 6.51 2.07
C ALA A 129 -5.53 6.62 3.59
N MET A 130 -4.98 5.62 4.27
CA MET A 130 -4.69 5.64 5.70
C MET A 130 -3.18 5.70 5.89
N GLY A 131 -2.72 6.54 6.80
CA GLY A 131 -1.33 6.62 7.25
C GLY A 131 -1.22 6.44 8.76
N ILE A 132 -0.06 5.99 9.22
CA ILE A 132 0.38 6.06 10.61
C ILE A 132 1.70 6.80 10.63
N ASP A 133 1.77 7.90 11.37
CA ASP A 133 3.00 8.67 11.53
C ASP A 133 3.96 8.04 12.56
N SER A 134 5.19 8.54 12.59
CA SER A 134 6.22 8.08 13.54
C SER A 134 5.87 8.26 15.02
N ALA A 135 4.85 9.06 15.34
CA ALA A 135 4.33 9.24 16.69
C ALA A 135 3.12 8.32 17.00
N GLY A 136 2.68 7.50 16.03
CA GLY A 136 1.54 6.60 16.18
C GLY A 136 0.18 7.24 15.88
N ASN A 137 0.14 8.46 15.34
CA ASN A 137 -1.11 9.10 14.95
C ASN A 137 -1.63 8.49 13.64
N VAL A 138 -2.92 8.18 13.61
CA VAL A 138 -3.60 7.70 12.39
C VAL A 138 -4.11 8.89 11.59
N LEU A 139 -3.77 8.91 10.31
CA LEU A 139 -4.21 9.89 9.32
C LEU A 139 -5.12 9.22 8.30
N LEU A 140 -6.15 9.92 7.86
CA LEU A 140 -7.03 9.49 6.78
C LEU A 140 -7.23 10.67 5.83
N GLY A 141 -6.93 10.49 4.54
CA GLY A 141 -6.93 11.61 3.59
C GLY A 141 -6.96 11.18 2.13
N ARG A 142 -7.12 12.16 1.24
CA ARG A 142 -6.86 12.00 -0.20
C ARG A 142 -5.59 12.76 -0.53
N LEU A 143 -4.69 12.11 -1.26
CA LEU A 143 -3.32 12.58 -1.44
C LEU A 143 -3.00 12.78 -2.91
N THR A 144 -2.16 13.77 -3.18
CA THR A 144 -1.49 13.96 -4.46
C THR A 144 0.01 13.78 -4.26
N LEU A 145 0.72 13.38 -5.32
CA LEU A 145 2.18 13.28 -5.33
C LEU A 145 2.75 14.37 -6.23
N ARG A 146 3.85 14.98 -5.81
CA ARG A 146 4.75 15.75 -6.65
C ARG A 146 6.13 15.09 -6.63
N GLY A 147 6.48 14.41 -7.72
CA GLY A 147 7.80 13.86 -7.94
C GLY A 147 8.65 14.79 -8.80
N SER A 148 9.93 14.92 -8.48
CA SER A 148 10.88 15.76 -9.23
C SER A 148 12.24 15.11 -9.36
N LEU A 149 12.85 15.26 -10.53
CA LEU A 149 14.24 14.96 -10.83
C LEU A 149 14.94 16.26 -11.22
N SER A 150 16.12 16.51 -10.68
CA SER A 150 16.97 17.66 -11.03
C SER A 150 18.39 17.22 -11.36
N VAL A 151 18.97 17.84 -12.39
CA VAL A 151 20.33 17.63 -12.88
C VAL A 151 20.87 18.95 -13.42
N GLU A 152 22.01 19.43 -12.92
CA GLU A 152 22.69 20.62 -13.45
C GLU A 152 21.78 21.87 -13.66
N GLY A 153 20.81 22.08 -12.78
CA GLY A 153 19.84 23.18 -12.87
C GLY A 153 18.66 22.97 -13.82
N ALA A 154 18.66 21.88 -14.61
CA ALA A 154 17.48 21.40 -15.33
C ALA A 154 16.64 20.49 -14.43
N GLY A 155 15.32 20.48 -14.64
CA GLY A 155 14.41 19.61 -13.90
C GLY A 155 13.31 19.03 -14.77
N THR A 156 12.77 17.89 -14.33
CA THR A 156 11.59 17.23 -14.90
C THR A 156 10.75 16.58 -13.80
N VAL A 157 9.54 16.16 -14.17
CA VAL A 157 8.61 15.47 -13.28
C VAL A 157 8.98 13.99 -13.18
N LEU A 158 9.00 13.46 -11.95
CA LEU A 158 8.89 12.01 -11.72
C LEU A 158 7.41 11.68 -11.58
N ALA A 159 6.87 10.95 -12.54
CA ALA A 159 5.44 10.66 -12.63
C ALA A 159 4.97 9.56 -11.66
N GLY A 160 5.89 8.76 -11.12
CA GLY A 160 5.57 7.70 -10.19
C GLY A 160 6.79 6.94 -9.71
N ILE A 161 6.54 5.92 -8.89
CA ILE A 161 7.55 5.06 -8.29
C ILE A 161 7.08 3.59 -8.29
N ASN A 162 7.99 2.66 -8.56
CA ASN A 162 7.77 1.21 -8.52
C ASN A 162 6.51 0.71 -9.25
N ARG A 163 6.26 1.25 -10.44
CA ARG A 163 5.21 0.77 -11.34
C ARG A 163 5.68 0.76 -12.79
N PRO A 164 5.01 0.04 -13.70
CA PRO A 164 5.26 0.19 -15.12
C PRO A 164 5.10 1.65 -15.60
N THR A 165 6.03 2.10 -16.44
CA THR A 165 6.02 3.42 -17.07
C THR A 165 4.92 3.52 -18.13
N ALA A 166 4.11 4.57 -18.09
CA ALA A 166 3.15 4.89 -19.16
C ALA A 166 3.80 5.78 -20.24
N PRO A 167 3.15 6.00 -21.40
CA PRO A 167 3.68 6.88 -22.43
C PRO A 167 4.00 8.28 -21.90
N ASP A 168 5.11 8.86 -22.41
CA ASP A 168 5.61 10.20 -22.05
C ASP A 168 6.02 10.42 -20.58
N GLU A 169 6.09 9.35 -19.76
CA GLU A 169 6.44 9.45 -18.35
C GLU A 169 7.89 9.12 -18.02
N LEU A 170 8.34 9.61 -16.86
CA LEU A 170 9.55 9.19 -16.17
C LEU A 170 9.19 8.58 -14.81
N VAL A 171 9.54 7.31 -14.58
CA VAL A 171 9.23 6.58 -13.33
C VAL A 171 10.50 6.10 -12.67
N LEU A 172 10.56 6.18 -11.34
CA LEU A 172 11.65 5.61 -10.54
C LEU A 172 11.33 4.16 -10.15
N LEU A 173 12.21 3.22 -10.45
CA LEU A 173 12.17 1.85 -9.97
C LEU A 173 13.27 1.64 -8.94
N THR A 174 12.87 1.25 -7.74
CA THR A 174 13.75 0.92 -6.62
C THR A 174 13.90 -0.60 -6.49
N PRO A 175 14.79 -1.12 -5.64
CA PRO A 175 14.88 -2.57 -5.39
C PRO A 175 13.57 -3.19 -4.90
N THR A 176 12.70 -2.39 -4.26
CA THR A 176 11.38 -2.81 -3.79
C THR A 176 10.40 -3.06 -4.94
N PHE A 177 10.65 -2.52 -6.14
CA PHE A 177 9.84 -2.82 -7.33
C PHE A 177 9.90 -4.30 -7.70
N GLY A 178 11.08 -4.89 -7.72
CA GLY A 178 11.31 -6.19 -8.32
C GLY A 178 12.78 -6.40 -8.69
N ALA A 179 13.10 -7.60 -9.16
CA ALA A 179 14.48 -7.97 -9.51
C ALA A 179 14.96 -7.37 -10.83
N GLU A 180 14.06 -6.89 -11.68
CA GLU A 180 14.40 -6.38 -13.01
C GLU A 180 13.48 -5.25 -13.49
N VAL A 181 14.03 -4.40 -14.33
CA VAL A 181 13.28 -3.57 -15.27
C VAL A 181 12.84 -4.47 -16.42
N GLY A 182 11.53 -4.50 -16.71
CA GLY A 182 11.01 -5.28 -17.83
C GLY A 182 11.51 -4.76 -19.19
N ALA A 183 11.56 -5.64 -20.19
CA ALA A 183 11.97 -5.27 -21.56
C ALA A 183 10.93 -4.36 -22.24
N GLY A 184 11.39 -3.36 -23.02
CA GLY A 184 10.48 -2.51 -23.80
C GLY A 184 11.17 -1.64 -24.86
N SER A 185 10.94 -1.93 -26.14
CA SER A 185 11.70 -1.44 -27.32
C SER A 185 11.74 0.08 -27.58
N ARG A 186 11.12 0.90 -26.72
CA ARG A 186 11.06 2.37 -26.86
C ARG A 186 11.39 3.12 -25.57
N GLN A 187 11.61 2.40 -24.48
CA GLN A 187 11.92 2.99 -23.19
C GLN A 187 13.41 3.26 -23.09
N LEU A 188 13.77 4.38 -22.47
CA LEU A 188 15.13 4.67 -22.05
C LEU A 188 15.27 4.27 -20.58
N ALA A 189 16.16 3.33 -20.29
CA ALA A 189 16.47 2.90 -18.94
C ALA A 189 17.77 3.57 -18.47
N ILE A 190 17.72 4.31 -17.37
CA ILE A 190 18.87 5.04 -16.81
C ILE A 190 19.16 4.46 -15.43
N ARG A 191 20.32 3.79 -15.30
CA ARG A 191 20.74 3.24 -14.02
C ARG A 191 21.32 4.35 -13.14
N LEU A 192 20.87 4.39 -11.90
CA LEU A 192 21.37 5.27 -10.85
C LEU A 192 22.21 4.45 -9.87
N ALA A 193 23.42 4.92 -9.58
CA ALA A 193 24.29 4.36 -8.56
C ALA A 193 24.45 5.33 -7.38
N ASN A 194 24.94 4.81 -6.25
CA ASN A 194 25.13 5.55 -5.00
C ASN A 194 23.82 6.22 -4.54
N VAL A 195 22.70 5.50 -4.65
CA VAL A 195 21.38 6.03 -4.31
C VAL A 195 21.20 6.00 -2.79
N ASP A 196 20.83 7.14 -2.22
CA ASP A 196 20.47 7.22 -0.79
C ASP A 196 19.09 6.60 -0.54
N LEU A 197 19.07 5.28 -0.35
CA LEU A 197 17.86 4.49 -0.08
C LEU A 197 17.60 4.32 1.43
N PRO A 198 16.33 4.15 1.86
CA PRO A 198 15.12 4.09 1.02
C PRO A 198 14.62 5.47 0.59
N VAL A 199 13.82 5.52 -0.48
CA VAL A 199 13.13 6.76 -0.88
C VAL A 199 12.10 7.13 0.20
N ARG A 200 12.26 8.30 0.81
CA ARG A 200 11.34 8.79 1.85
C ARG A 200 10.65 10.08 1.41
N ILE A 201 9.40 10.24 1.83
CA ILE A 201 8.60 11.43 1.55
C ILE A 201 9.30 12.69 2.07
N GLY A 202 9.38 13.72 1.23
CA GLY A 202 9.96 15.01 1.55
C GLY A 202 11.48 15.03 1.69
N LYS A 203 12.16 13.88 1.54
CA LYS A 203 13.62 13.78 1.58
C LYS A 203 14.20 13.79 0.17
N THR A 204 15.27 14.54 -0.01
CA THR A 204 16.04 14.54 -1.25
C THR A 204 16.89 13.27 -1.29
N VAL A 205 16.75 12.50 -2.36
CA VAL A 205 17.61 11.36 -2.69
C VAL A 205 18.66 11.85 -3.68
N THR A 206 19.94 11.70 -3.33
CA THR A 206 21.05 11.96 -4.26
C THR A 206 21.50 10.67 -4.92
N ALA A 207 21.88 10.75 -6.19
CA ALA A 207 22.46 9.64 -6.93
C ALA A 207 23.38 10.15 -8.05
N ALA A 208 24.06 9.25 -8.75
CA ALA A 208 24.78 9.54 -9.98
C ALA A 208 24.28 8.65 -11.13
N VAL A 209 24.20 9.22 -12.33
CA VAL A 209 23.87 8.45 -13.54
C VAL A 209 25.01 7.48 -13.85
N ALA A 210 24.77 6.18 -13.76
CA ALA A 210 25.78 5.15 -13.96
C ALA A 210 25.74 4.53 -15.37
N ALA A 211 24.56 4.43 -15.97
CA ALA A 211 24.37 3.92 -17.32
C ALA A 211 23.11 4.51 -17.96
N ILE A 212 23.09 4.56 -19.28
CA ILE A 212 21.92 4.95 -20.08
C ILE A 212 21.78 3.90 -21.19
N GLU A 213 20.66 3.20 -21.22
CA GLU A 213 20.42 2.07 -22.11
C GLU A 213 19.12 2.25 -22.88
N GLU A 214 19.18 2.00 -24.19
CA GLU A 214 17.97 1.73 -24.97
C GLU A 214 17.39 0.41 -24.47
N ASN A 215 16.27 0.48 -23.75
CA ASN A 215 15.68 -0.72 -23.19
C ASN A 215 15.19 -1.61 -24.35
N GLY A 216 15.78 -2.79 -24.49
CA GLY A 216 15.33 -3.81 -25.43
C GLY A 216 15.28 -5.20 -24.81
N LYS A 217 15.67 -5.32 -23.54
CA LYS A 217 15.85 -6.56 -22.78
C LYS A 217 15.63 -6.29 -21.30
N ALA A 218 15.41 -7.33 -20.51
CA ALA A 218 15.35 -7.18 -19.06
C ALA A 218 16.69 -6.70 -18.49
N LEU A 219 16.64 -5.79 -17.50
CA LEU A 219 17.81 -5.22 -16.83
C LEU A 219 17.72 -5.44 -15.32
N PRO A 220 18.74 -5.98 -14.65
CA PRO A 220 18.65 -6.28 -13.23
C PRO A 220 18.57 -5.00 -12.38
N ILE A 221 17.82 -5.05 -11.29
CA ILE A 221 17.81 -4.03 -10.23
C ILE A 221 18.58 -4.62 -9.03
N ALA A 222 19.82 -4.15 -8.82
CA ALA A 222 20.59 -4.54 -7.64
C ALA A 222 20.07 -3.84 -6.37
N ARG A 223 20.46 -4.33 -5.19
CA ARG A 223 19.94 -3.87 -3.88
C ARG A 223 20.27 -2.40 -3.55
N ASP A 224 21.31 -1.86 -4.15
CA ASP A 224 21.85 -0.51 -3.95
C ASP A 224 21.70 0.37 -5.21
N GLU A 225 20.94 -0.12 -6.20
CA GLU A 225 20.71 0.55 -7.47
C GLU A 225 19.24 0.94 -7.60
N CYS A 226 18.99 1.97 -8.40
CA CYS A 226 17.66 2.30 -8.90
C CYS A 226 17.72 2.51 -10.40
N TRP A 227 16.57 2.45 -11.04
CA TRP A 227 16.43 2.76 -12.46
C TRP A 227 15.41 3.87 -12.64
N LEU A 228 15.75 4.85 -13.47
CA LEU A 228 14.74 5.71 -14.07
C LEU A 228 14.35 5.09 -15.40
N VAL A 229 13.06 4.88 -15.61
CA VAL A 229 12.53 4.38 -16.89
C VAL A 229 11.69 5.48 -17.51
N ALA A 230 12.14 5.94 -18.68
CA ALA A 230 11.55 7.05 -19.40
C ALA A 230 10.93 6.58 -20.72
N ASP A 231 9.77 7.12 -21.08
CA ASP A 231 9.14 6.92 -22.39
C ASP A 231 8.87 8.27 -23.08
N GLY A 232 8.65 8.26 -24.40
CA GLY A 232 8.20 9.43 -25.17
C GLY A 232 8.96 10.74 -24.89
N ALA A 233 8.21 11.80 -24.56
CA ALA A 233 8.76 13.12 -24.26
C ALA A 233 9.76 13.11 -23.08
N ALA A 234 9.51 12.29 -22.05
CA ALA A 234 10.43 12.15 -20.93
C ALA A 234 11.75 11.49 -21.35
N ALA A 235 11.70 10.49 -22.23
CA ALA A 235 12.91 9.89 -22.80
C ALA A 235 13.70 10.89 -23.65
N ALA A 236 13.03 11.72 -24.46
CA ALA A 236 13.68 12.77 -25.23
C ALA A 236 14.39 13.79 -24.33
N TRP A 237 13.72 14.24 -23.25
CA TRP A 237 14.33 15.12 -22.25
C TRP A 237 15.54 14.46 -21.56
N ALA A 238 15.41 13.18 -21.18
CA ALA A 238 16.48 12.46 -20.51
C ALA A 238 17.73 12.31 -21.39
N ARG A 239 17.57 12.08 -22.69
CA ARG A 239 18.70 12.07 -23.65
C ARG A 239 19.38 13.43 -23.75
N ASP A 240 18.60 14.50 -23.74
CA ASP A 240 19.14 15.84 -23.86
C ASP A 240 19.89 16.26 -22.59
N LYS A 241 19.37 15.92 -21.41
CA LYS A 241 19.87 16.44 -20.12
C LYS A 241 20.75 15.49 -19.29
N LEU A 242 20.56 14.17 -19.38
CA LEU A 242 21.29 13.22 -18.54
C LEU A 242 22.57 12.75 -19.24
N ARG A 243 23.66 12.70 -18.47
CA ARG A 243 24.97 12.21 -18.91
C ARG A 243 25.51 11.25 -17.86
N ILE A 244 26.23 10.22 -18.29
CA ILE A 244 26.92 9.30 -17.37
C ILE A 244 27.87 10.11 -16.49
N GLY A 245 27.85 9.84 -15.18
CA GLY A 245 28.59 10.55 -14.15
C GLY A 245 27.88 11.79 -13.58
N ALA A 246 26.80 12.28 -14.21
CA ALA A 246 26.11 13.46 -13.73
C ALA A 246 25.44 13.20 -12.36
N PRO A 247 25.63 14.10 -11.37
CA PRO A 247 24.90 14.03 -10.12
C PRO A 247 23.44 14.41 -10.34
N VAL A 248 22.54 13.65 -9.76
CA VAL A 248 21.10 13.90 -9.81
C VAL A 248 20.50 13.96 -8.40
N SER A 249 19.44 14.74 -8.27
CA SER A 249 18.63 14.82 -7.06
C SER A 249 17.19 14.48 -7.38
N LEU A 250 16.60 13.58 -6.60
CA LEU A 250 15.21 13.15 -6.72
C LEU A 250 14.46 13.52 -5.45
N ARG A 251 13.20 13.91 -5.57
CA ARG A 251 12.35 14.18 -4.41
C ARG A 251 10.90 13.89 -4.71
N PHE A 252 10.24 13.23 -3.75
CA PHE A 252 8.80 13.01 -3.75
C PHE A 252 8.16 13.74 -2.57
N GLU A 253 7.18 14.59 -2.86
CA GLU A 253 6.36 15.27 -1.86
C GLU A 253 4.93 14.77 -2.00
N VAL A 254 4.25 14.63 -0.86
CA VAL A 254 2.81 14.35 -0.83
C VAL A 254 2.08 15.56 -0.25
N ALA A 255 0.95 15.89 -0.85
CA ALA A 255 0.06 16.92 -0.34
C ALA A 255 -1.34 16.33 -0.17
N GLU A 256 -1.97 16.66 0.97
CA GLU A 256 -3.37 16.35 1.18
C GLU A 256 -4.24 17.33 0.41
N ALA A 257 -5.25 16.82 -0.29
CA ALA A 257 -6.15 17.66 -1.07
C ALA A 257 -6.94 18.66 -0.21
N GLU A 258 -7.11 18.37 1.09
CA GLU A 258 -8.02 19.09 1.98
C GLU A 258 -7.42 19.34 3.40
N GLY A 259 -6.09 19.30 3.56
CA GLY A 259 -5.42 19.38 4.87
C GLY A 259 -3.96 19.83 4.84
N ALA A 260 -3.33 19.96 6.00
CA ALA A 260 -1.96 20.47 6.13
C ALA A 260 -0.92 19.40 5.70
N PRO A 261 -0.06 19.67 4.71
CA PRO A 261 0.87 18.68 4.13
C PRO A 261 1.91 18.12 5.13
N GLU A 262 2.15 18.81 6.25
CA GLU A 262 3.20 18.41 7.20
C GLU A 262 2.96 17.05 7.87
N ALA A 263 1.71 16.67 8.13
CA ALA A 263 1.41 15.42 8.84
C ALA A 263 1.85 14.19 8.03
N TRP A 264 1.59 14.20 6.71
CA TRP A 264 1.91 13.10 5.81
C TRP A 264 3.41 12.94 5.53
N SER A 265 4.20 13.98 5.73
CA SER A 265 5.67 13.91 5.62
C SER A 265 6.34 13.02 6.68
N ARG A 266 5.65 12.75 7.80
CA ARG A 266 6.14 11.93 8.92
C ARG A 266 5.56 10.51 8.93
N VAL A 267 4.81 10.15 7.89
CA VAL A 267 4.16 8.85 7.77
C VAL A 267 5.20 7.75 7.56
N VAL A 268 5.09 6.70 8.36
CA VAL A 268 5.98 5.53 8.31
C VAL A 268 5.26 4.26 7.88
N GLN A 269 3.93 4.25 7.93
CA GLN A 269 3.10 3.16 7.40
C GLN A 269 1.93 3.79 6.65
N ALA A 270 1.65 3.36 5.43
CA ALA A 270 0.47 3.82 4.71
C ALA A 270 -0.06 2.76 3.76
N VAL A 271 -1.37 2.77 3.58
CA VAL A 271 -2.09 1.97 2.58
C VAL A 271 -3.18 2.79 1.92
N GLY A 272 -3.33 2.62 0.62
CA GLY A 272 -4.45 3.12 -0.16
C GLY A 272 -5.71 2.28 0.10
N GLY A 273 -6.81 2.77 -0.44
CA GLY A 273 -8.06 2.02 -0.52
C GLY A 273 -9.18 2.89 -1.05
N GLY A 274 -10.18 3.09 -0.22
CA GLY A 274 -11.41 3.78 -0.59
C GLY A 274 -12.48 2.83 -1.15
N PRO A 275 -13.70 3.35 -1.39
CA PRO A 275 -14.12 4.72 -1.12
C PRO A 275 -14.11 5.12 0.36
N TRP A 276 -14.12 6.42 0.63
CA TRP A 276 -14.49 6.93 1.95
C TRP A 276 -15.93 6.53 2.27
N LEU A 277 -16.14 6.01 3.46
CA LEU A 277 -17.48 5.63 3.94
C LEU A 277 -18.03 6.66 4.92
N VAL A 278 -17.22 7.05 5.90
CA VAL A 278 -17.57 7.97 6.99
C VAL A 278 -16.48 9.02 7.14
N ARG A 279 -16.87 10.28 7.28
CA ARG A 279 -15.95 11.41 7.49
C ARG A 279 -16.54 12.40 8.48
N GLY A 280 -15.75 12.82 9.48
CA GLY A 280 -16.24 13.71 10.54
C GLY A 280 -17.43 13.13 11.33
N GLY A 281 -17.51 11.80 11.45
CA GLY A 281 -18.64 11.12 12.08
C GLY A 281 -19.93 11.06 11.25
N GLN A 282 -19.92 11.57 10.01
CA GLN A 282 -21.06 11.59 9.10
C GLN A 282 -20.85 10.65 7.91
N LEU A 283 -21.95 10.14 7.35
CA LEU A 283 -21.91 9.37 6.12
C LEU A 283 -21.36 10.25 4.98
N TYR A 284 -20.40 9.72 4.21
CA TYR A 284 -19.78 10.47 3.10
C TYR A 284 -19.84 9.73 1.76
N ILE A 285 -19.63 8.41 1.74
CA ILE A 285 -19.70 7.49 0.58
C ILE A 285 -19.37 8.14 -0.77
N ASP A 286 -18.11 8.06 -1.17
CA ASP A 286 -17.60 8.76 -2.36
C ASP A 286 -17.25 7.82 -3.55
N GLY A 287 -17.81 6.61 -3.56
CA GLY A 287 -17.55 5.53 -4.54
C GLY A 287 -17.37 5.98 -5.97
N MET A 288 -18.36 6.67 -6.52
CA MET A 288 -18.33 7.11 -7.92
C MET A 288 -17.22 8.13 -8.18
N SER A 289 -17.07 9.12 -7.30
CA SER A 289 -16.00 10.12 -7.42
C SER A 289 -14.60 9.51 -7.24
N GLY A 290 -14.50 8.40 -6.51
CA GLY A 290 -13.29 7.59 -6.35
C GLY A 290 -12.92 6.76 -7.58
N GLY A 291 -13.74 6.79 -8.63
CA GLY A 291 -13.55 6.03 -9.87
C GLY A 291 -13.94 4.55 -9.74
N PHE A 292 -14.77 4.20 -8.75
CA PHE A 292 -15.31 2.86 -8.61
C PHE A 292 -16.56 2.69 -9.50
N ASN A 293 -16.74 1.50 -10.07
CA ASN A 293 -17.88 1.20 -10.93
C ASN A 293 -19.20 1.16 -10.11
N GLU A 294 -20.24 1.85 -10.57
CA GLU A 294 -21.49 1.96 -9.82
C GLU A 294 -22.15 0.60 -9.58
N THR A 295 -22.47 -0.12 -10.66
CA THR A 295 -23.24 -1.35 -10.59
C THR A 295 -22.42 -2.50 -10.06
N ALA A 296 -21.21 -2.71 -10.61
CA ALA A 296 -20.38 -3.86 -10.31
C ALA A 296 -19.55 -3.72 -9.03
N PHE A 297 -19.40 -2.51 -8.47
CA PHE A 297 -18.59 -2.30 -7.26
C PHE A 297 -19.36 -1.62 -6.13
N VAL A 298 -20.01 -0.48 -6.39
CA VAL A 298 -20.63 0.35 -5.33
C VAL A 298 -21.95 -0.28 -4.85
N GLN A 299 -22.82 -0.66 -5.77
CA GLN A 299 -24.15 -1.19 -5.46
C GLN A 299 -24.15 -2.71 -5.20
N ALA A 300 -23.19 -3.44 -5.76
CA ALA A 300 -23.09 -4.89 -5.61
C ALA A 300 -22.63 -5.33 -4.21
N ARG A 301 -23.19 -6.46 -3.74
CA ARG A 301 -22.74 -7.12 -2.51
C ARG A 301 -21.48 -7.95 -2.75
N HIS A 302 -20.46 -7.70 -1.95
CA HIS A 302 -19.17 -8.39 -1.99
C HIS A 302 -18.59 -8.48 -0.59
N PRO A 303 -17.64 -9.40 -0.33
CA PRO A 303 -16.78 -9.30 0.83
C PRO A 303 -16.10 -7.93 0.86
N ARG A 304 -16.01 -7.32 2.04
CA ARG A 304 -15.43 -5.98 2.22
C ARG A 304 -14.39 -5.99 3.33
N THR A 305 -13.38 -5.15 3.16
CA THR A 305 -12.43 -4.82 4.22
C THR A 305 -12.40 -3.31 4.35
N ALA A 306 -12.35 -2.80 5.58
CA ALA A 306 -12.32 -1.37 5.84
C ALA A 306 -11.42 -1.05 7.03
N VAL A 307 -10.89 0.16 7.03
CA VAL A 307 -10.17 0.75 8.15
C VAL A 307 -10.84 2.06 8.56
N GLY A 308 -10.78 2.40 9.83
CA GLY A 308 -11.33 3.65 10.35
C GLY A 308 -10.79 3.97 11.74
N VAL A 309 -11.15 5.15 12.25
CA VAL A 309 -10.74 5.61 13.58
C VAL A 309 -11.98 5.97 14.38
N THR A 310 -12.06 5.50 15.64
CA THR A 310 -13.16 5.85 16.54
C THR A 310 -13.02 7.29 17.07
N ALA A 311 -14.08 7.83 17.68
CA ALA A 311 -14.01 9.14 18.34
C ALA A 311 -12.93 9.19 19.45
N GLU A 312 -12.67 8.06 20.10
CA GLU A 312 -11.64 7.90 21.14
C GLU A 312 -10.22 7.68 20.59
N GLY A 313 -10.05 7.72 19.26
CA GLY A 313 -8.76 7.57 18.59
C GLY A 313 -8.28 6.12 18.41
N ARG A 314 -9.16 5.13 18.55
CA ARG A 314 -8.78 3.72 18.31
C ARG A 314 -8.86 3.39 16.83
N LEU A 315 -7.86 2.69 16.32
CA LEU A 315 -7.91 2.14 14.97
C LEU A 315 -8.89 0.97 14.94
N VAL A 316 -9.71 0.90 13.90
CA VAL A 316 -10.65 -0.19 13.66
C VAL A 316 -10.32 -0.84 12.33
N LEU A 317 -10.11 -2.15 12.34
CA LEU A 317 -9.93 -2.99 11.15
C LEU A 317 -11.16 -3.87 11.02
N VAL A 318 -11.89 -3.79 9.92
CA VAL A 318 -13.15 -4.49 9.70
C VAL A 318 -13.05 -5.41 8.50
N VAL A 319 -13.49 -6.65 8.65
CA VAL A 319 -13.67 -7.62 7.57
C VAL A 319 -15.13 -8.08 7.56
N VAL A 320 -15.75 -8.02 6.39
CA VAL A 320 -17.10 -8.51 6.13
C VAL A 320 -16.99 -9.66 5.14
N ASP A 321 -17.41 -10.84 5.56
CA ASP A 321 -17.44 -12.02 4.72
C ASP A 321 -18.51 -11.88 3.63
N GLY A 322 -18.36 -12.54 2.49
CA GLY A 322 -19.30 -12.41 1.38
C GLY A 322 -19.26 -13.57 0.39
N ARG A 323 -20.19 -13.58 -0.57
CA ARG A 323 -20.29 -14.60 -1.64
C ARG A 323 -20.47 -16.04 -1.13
N GLN A 324 -21.10 -16.20 0.04
CA GLN A 324 -21.36 -17.51 0.63
C GLN A 324 -22.69 -17.51 1.38
N PRO A 325 -23.38 -18.66 1.51
CA PRO A 325 -24.72 -18.71 2.11
C PRO A 325 -24.81 -18.11 3.52
N PHE A 326 -23.73 -18.23 4.30
CA PHE A 326 -23.67 -17.71 5.67
C PHE A 326 -23.24 -16.23 5.76
N SER A 327 -22.79 -15.61 4.67
CA SER A 327 -22.52 -14.18 4.62
C SER A 327 -22.67 -13.63 3.19
N GLN A 328 -23.63 -12.75 2.99
CA GLN A 328 -23.99 -12.23 1.67
C GLN A 328 -23.13 -11.04 1.21
N GLY A 329 -22.36 -10.43 2.13
CA GLY A 329 -21.58 -9.22 1.88
C GLY A 329 -22.36 -7.95 2.15
#